data_AF-A0A6C0E3H0-F1
#
_entry.id   AF-A0A6C0E3H0-F1
#
_cell.length_a   1.000
_cell.length_b   1.000
_cell.length_c   1.000
_cell.angle_alpha   90.00
_cell.angle_beta   90.00
_cell.angle_gamma   90.00
#
_symmetry.space_group_name_H-M   'P 1'
#
loop_
_entity.id
_entity.type
_entity.pdbx_description
1 polymer ?
#
loop_
_entity_poly.entity_id
_entity_poly.type
_entity_poly.pdbx_seq_one_letter_code
_entity_poly.pdbx_strand_id
1 'polypeptide(L)'
;MIGHQDMYNAASDNHNERMLYKCSREQYPELLEDLIITGHHSILVDRFKEGERAKTEKVLGDIYVTDQKYRLPACVDKRARPYKKEGIFTVYHFSLENDNDYMNYGVYANGLLVETSSKRYLRDLSGMHII
;
A
#
# COMPACT_ATOMS: atom_id res chain seq x y z
N MET A 1 -11.41 0.15 -12.26
CA MET A 1 -10.92 1.50 -12.60
C MET A 1 -9.45 1.59 -12.23
N ILE A 2 -8.61 2.17 -13.09
CA ILE A 2 -7.17 2.32 -12.85
C ILE A 2 -6.84 3.81 -12.81
N GLY A 3 -6.01 4.21 -11.85
CA GLY A 3 -5.44 5.55 -11.74
C GLY A 3 -3.92 5.50 -11.73
N HIS A 4 -3.27 6.45 -12.37
CA HIS A 4 -1.82 6.60 -12.33
C HIS A 4 -1.39 8.04 -12.04
N GLN A 5 -0.24 8.20 -11.41
CA GLN A 5 0.41 9.50 -11.22
C GLN A 5 1.92 9.31 -11.07
N ASP A 6 2.68 10.36 -11.30
CA ASP A 6 4.10 10.36 -11.01
C ASP A 6 4.36 10.72 -9.54
N MET A 7 5.28 9.98 -8.92
CA MET A 7 5.69 10.18 -7.54
C MET A 7 7.21 10.29 -7.48
N TYR A 8 7.71 11.34 -6.84
CA TYR A 8 9.13 11.46 -6.52
C TYR A 8 9.46 10.64 -5.26
N ASN A 9 10.42 9.73 -5.38
CA ASN A 9 10.95 8.93 -4.28
C ASN A 9 12.33 9.46 -3.87
N ALA A 10 12.47 9.94 -2.63
CA ALA A 10 13.70 10.57 -2.16
C ALA A 10 14.80 9.59 -1.70
N ALA A 11 14.57 8.27 -1.75
CA ALA A 11 15.48 7.22 -1.25
C ALA A 11 15.99 7.39 0.21
N SER A 12 15.31 8.22 1.01
CA SER A 12 15.65 8.51 2.41
C SER A 12 15.54 7.29 3.33
N ASP A 13 16.20 7.34 4.49
CA ASP A 13 15.95 6.43 5.62
C ASP A 13 14.80 6.89 6.51
N ASN A 14 14.33 8.13 6.32
CA ASN A 14 13.21 8.68 7.09
C ASN A 14 11.89 8.11 6.55
N HIS A 15 11.47 6.99 7.15
CA HIS A 15 10.19 6.33 6.87
C HIS A 15 9.03 7.34 6.88
N ASN A 16 8.37 7.49 5.72
CA ASN A 16 7.12 8.22 5.59
C ASN A 16 6.21 7.55 4.53
N GLU A 17 4.96 7.97 4.47
CA GLU A 17 3.92 7.44 3.60
C GLU A 17 4.06 7.84 2.13
N ARG A 18 4.84 8.89 1.83
CA ARG A 18 5.07 9.44 0.48
C ARG A 18 6.35 8.90 -0.18
N MET A 19 6.75 7.69 0.18
CA MET A 19 7.92 7.01 -0.35
C MET A 19 7.57 5.62 -0.88
N LEU A 20 8.45 5.08 -1.71
CA LEU A 20 8.35 3.70 -2.17
C LEU A 20 9.03 2.75 -1.18
N TYR A 21 8.46 1.57 -1.02
CA TYR A 21 8.95 0.52 -0.14
C TYR A 21 9.15 -0.76 -0.92
N LYS A 22 10.30 -1.38 -0.69
CA LYS A 22 10.64 -2.71 -1.17
C LYS A 22 10.19 -3.74 -0.14
N CYS A 23 9.31 -4.62 -0.57
CA CYS A 23 9.01 -5.89 0.07
C CYS A 23 9.87 -6.95 -0.61
N SER A 24 10.84 -7.51 0.10
CA SER A 24 11.79 -8.47 -0.49
C SER A 24 11.43 -9.92 -0.14
N ARG A 25 11.81 -10.87 -1.00
CA ARG A 25 11.54 -12.30 -0.76
C ARG A 25 12.13 -12.82 0.55
N GLU A 26 13.23 -12.25 1.02
CA GLU A 26 13.85 -12.63 2.29
C GLU A 26 12.97 -12.24 3.49
N GLN A 27 12.19 -11.18 3.39
CA GLN A 27 11.30 -10.70 4.45
C GLN A 27 9.85 -11.17 4.29
N TYR A 28 9.46 -11.51 3.05
CA TYR A 28 8.14 -12.00 2.65
C TYR A 28 8.32 -13.26 1.78
N PRO A 29 8.46 -14.45 2.38
CA PRO A 29 8.71 -15.69 1.66
C PRO A 29 7.65 -16.08 0.62
N GLU A 30 6.43 -15.54 0.74
CA GLU A 30 5.31 -15.71 -0.18
C GLU A 30 5.49 -14.97 -1.52
N LEU A 31 6.43 -14.03 -1.61
CA LEU A 31 6.69 -13.28 -2.83
C LEU A 31 7.34 -14.15 -3.92
N LEU A 32 6.84 -13.98 -5.15
CA LEU A 32 7.44 -14.59 -6.34
C LEU A 32 8.70 -13.83 -6.76
N GLU A 33 8.66 -12.49 -6.71
CA GLU A 33 9.79 -11.57 -6.89
C GLU A 33 9.67 -10.39 -5.90
N ASP A 34 10.71 -9.56 -5.79
CA ASP A 34 10.62 -8.36 -4.97
C ASP A 34 9.50 -7.43 -5.45
N LEU A 35 8.71 -6.91 -4.52
CA LEU A 35 7.57 -6.04 -4.80
C LEU A 35 7.86 -4.62 -4.31
N ILE A 36 7.62 -3.62 -5.17
CA ILE A 36 7.71 -2.19 -4.81
C ILE A 36 6.30 -1.62 -4.70
N ILE A 37 5.96 -1.05 -3.55
CA ILE A 37 4.65 -0.42 -3.27
C ILE A 37 4.83 0.96 -2.63
N THR A 38 3.78 1.77 -2.66
CA THR A 38 3.76 3.07 -1.97
C THR A 38 3.63 2.87 -0.45
N GLY A 39 4.16 3.81 0.34
CA GLY A 39 4.18 3.71 1.80
C GLY A 39 2.80 3.66 2.46
N HIS A 40 1.82 4.32 1.84
CA HIS A 40 0.43 4.35 2.32
C HIS A 40 -0.36 3.09 1.92
N HIS A 41 0.14 2.30 0.96
CA HIS A 41 -0.48 1.05 0.58
C HIS A 41 -0.21 0.00 1.63
N SER A 42 -1.21 -0.82 1.93
CA SER A 42 -1.19 -1.71 3.08
C SER A 42 -1.00 -3.15 2.66
N ILE A 43 -0.46 -3.90 3.60
CA ILE A 43 -0.31 -5.33 3.56
C ILE A 43 -1.40 -5.87 4.47
N LEU A 44 -2.15 -6.86 4.00
CA LEU A 44 -3.27 -7.41 4.74
C LEU A 44 -2.77 -8.45 5.74
N VAL A 45 -2.94 -8.17 7.04
CA VAL A 45 -2.45 -9.01 8.14
C VAL A 45 -3.59 -9.45 9.05
N ASP A 46 -3.48 -10.65 9.62
CA ASP A 46 -4.51 -11.16 10.55
C ASP A 46 -4.51 -10.42 11.90
N ARG A 47 -3.35 -9.91 12.31
CA ARG A 47 -3.16 -9.16 13.56
C ARG A 47 -1.99 -8.19 13.44
N PHE A 48 -2.12 -7.06 14.13
CA PHE A 48 -0.99 -6.16 14.36
C PHE A 48 -0.01 -6.75 15.38
N LYS A 49 1.28 -6.53 15.16
CA LYS A 49 2.34 -6.73 16.16
C LYS A 49 2.44 -5.49 17.05
N GLU A 50 3.25 -5.60 18.10
CA GLU A 50 3.42 -4.54 19.10
C GLU A 50 3.82 -3.20 18.45
N GLY A 51 3.03 -2.16 18.73
CA GLY A 51 3.22 -0.81 18.23
C GLY A 51 2.76 -0.55 16.78
N GLU A 52 2.43 -1.59 15.99
CA GLU A 52 1.97 -1.40 14.61
C GLU A 52 0.59 -0.76 14.54
N ARG A 53 -0.33 -1.12 15.45
CA ARG A 53 -1.70 -0.57 15.49
C ARG A 53 -1.71 0.94 15.67
N ALA A 54 -1.04 1.45 16.70
CA ALA A 54 -0.99 2.90 16.99
C ALA A 54 -0.32 3.70 15.86
N LYS A 55 0.71 3.12 15.21
CA LYS A 55 1.35 3.75 14.04
C LYS A 55 0.44 3.73 12.81
N THR A 56 -0.28 2.64 12.60
CA THR A 56 -1.27 2.51 11.52
C THR A 56 -2.36 3.55 11.66
N GLU A 57 -2.94 3.68 12.86
CA GLU A 57 -3.96 4.70 13.16
C GLU A 57 -3.42 6.13 12.94
N LYS A 58 -2.15 6.39 13.30
CA LYS A 58 -1.50 7.68 13.03
C LYS A 58 -1.34 7.97 11.53
N VAL A 59 -1.04 6.95 10.71
CA VAL A 59 -0.80 7.10 9.27
C VAL A 59 -2.11 7.19 8.49
N LEU A 60 -3.06 6.28 8.77
CA LEU A 60 -4.31 6.15 8.02
C LEU A 60 -5.46 6.99 8.61
N GLY A 61 -5.31 7.47 9.86
CA GLY A 61 -6.35 8.17 10.61
C GLY A 61 -7.33 7.26 11.35
N ASP A 62 -7.38 5.96 11.03
CA ASP A 62 -8.21 4.94 11.67
C ASP A 62 -7.64 3.53 11.39
N ILE A 63 -8.24 2.50 11.99
CA ILE A 63 -7.95 1.10 11.73
C ILE A 63 -8.96 0.55 10.72
N TYR A 64 -8.50 0.38 9.49
CA TYR A 64 -9.30 -0.18 8.40
C TYR A 64 -9.12 -1.69 8.27
N VAL A 65 -10.18 -2.36 7.82
CA VAL A 65 -10.24 -3.79 7.57
C VAL A 65 -10.66 -4.04 6.12
N THR A 66 -10.01 -4.99 5.46
CA THR A 66 -10.37 -5.51 4.13
C THR A 66 -10.37 -7.03 4.21
N ASP A 67 -11.44 -7.68 3.76
CA ASP A 67 -11.55 -9.15 3.73
C ASP A 67 -11.15 -9.81 5.06
N GLN A 68 -11.65 -9.25 6.17
CA GLN A 68 -11.39 -9.69 7.54
C GLN A 68 -9.91 -9.58 7.99
N LYS A 69 -9.09 -8.83 7.26
CA LYS A 69 -7.69 -8.55 7.58
C LYS A 69 -7.45 -7.08 7.83
N TYR A 70 -6.54 -6.78 8.75
CA TYR A 70 -6.15 -5.41 9.03
C TYR A 70 -5.25 -4.86 7.94
N ARG A 71 -5.45 -3.58 7.59
CA ARG A 71 -4.59 -2.85 6.67
C ARG A 71 -3.36 -2.32 7.43
N LEU A 72 -2.21 -2.97 7.24
CA LEU A 72 -0.92 -2.51 7.78
C LEU A 72 -0.13 -1.75 6.70
N PRO A 73 0.00 -0.41 6.76
CA PRO A 73 0.72 0.36 5.75
C PRO A 73 2.17 -0.10 5.61
N ALA A 74 2.68 -0.11 4.37
CA ALA A 74 4.05 -0.53 4.09
C ALA A 74 5.09 0.33 4.82
N CYS A 75 4.81 1.62 5.08
CA CYS A 75 5.70 2.47 5.87
C CYS A 75 5.76 2.10 7.36
N VAL A 76 4.78 1.34 7.86
CA VAL A 76 4.69 0.87 9.25
C VAL A 76 5.26 -0.54 9.42
N ASP A 77 5.10 -1.43 8.42
CA ASP A 77 5.63 -2.79 8.48
C ASP A 77 7.16 -2.78 8.48
N LYS A 78 7.77 -3.25 9.58
CA LYS A 78 9.23 -3.31 9.74
C LYS A 78 9.92 -4.24 8.73
N ARG A 79 9.19 -5.14 8.08
CA ARG A 79 9.69 -6.03 7.03
C ARG A 79 9.88 -5.28 5.71
N ALA A 80 9.03 -4.29 5.42
CA ALA A 80 9.17 -3.43 4.26
C ALA A 80 10.30 -2.42 4.50
N ARG A 81 11.18 -2.25 3.51
CA ARG A 81 12.31 -1.33 3.58
C ARG A 81 12.15 -0.19 2.59
N PRO A 82 12.57 1.05 2.91
CA PRO A 82 12.56 2.14 1.94
C PRO A 82 13.27 1.72 0.66
N TYR A 83 12.66 1.97 -0.49
CA TYR A 83 13.25 1.66 -1.79
C TYR A 83 14.36 2.67 -2.09
N LYS A 84 15.62 2.18 -2.02
CA LYS A 84 16.85 2.99 -2.14
C LYS A 84 17.20 3.35 -3.58
N LYS A 85 16.22 3.89 -4.31
CA LYS A 85 16.41 4.41 -5.66
C LYS A 85 15.70 5.74 -5.77
N GLU A 86 16.49 6.81 -5.84
CA GLU A 86 15.95 8.14 -6.02
C GLU A 86 15.43 8.32 -7.45
N GLY A 87 14.32 9.01 -7.61
CA GLY A 87 13.79 9.34 -8.94
C GLY A 87 12.28 9.53 -8.96
N ILE A 88 11.79 9.80 -10.17
CA ILE A 88 10.35 9.89 -10.45
C ILE A 88 9.88 8.53 -10.96
N PHE A 89 8.82 8.02 -10.35
CA PHE A 89 8.22 6.74 -10.71
C PHE A 89 6.73 6.94 -10.96
N THR A 90 6.22 6.35 -12.03
CA THR A 90 4.77 6.25 -12.22
C THR A 90 4.22 5.18 -11.30
N VAL A 91 3.33 5.58 -10.39
CA VAL A 91 2.61 4.67 -9.49
C VAL A 91 1.21 4.43 -10.02
N TYR A 92 0.77 3.18 -9.93
CA TYR A 92 -0.55 2.75 -10.37
C TYR A 92 -1.35 2.27 -9.18
N HIS A 93 -2.60 2.74 -9.08
CA HIS A 93 -3.60 2.21 -8.18
C HIS A 93 -4.77 1.71 -9.00
N PHE A 94 -5.44 0.65 -8.52
CA PHE A 94 -6.64 0.17 -9.17
C PHE A 94 -7.70 -0.21 -8.14
N SER A 95 -8.94 -0.22 -8.60
CA SER A 95 -10.11 -0.74 -7.88
C SER A 95 -10.75 -1.84 -8.71
N LEU A 96 -11.29 -2.85 -8.02
CA LEU A 96 -12.11 -3.88 -8.63
C LEU A 96 -13.53 -3.39 -8.84
N GLU A 97 -14.23 -4.05 -9.76
CA GLU A 97 -15.62 -3.73 -10.05
C GLU A 97 -16.52 -4.15 -8.88
N ASN A 98 -17.29 -3.19 -8.36
CA ASN A 98 -18.25 -3.43 -7.29
C ASN A 98 -19.32 -2.33 -7.23
N ASP A 99 -20.54 -2.68 -6.80
CA ASP A 99 -21.64 -1.74 -6.63
C ASP A 99 -21.43 -0.78 -5.45
N ASN A 100 -20.65 -1.19 -4.45
CA ASN A 100 -20.24 -0.35 -3.33
C ASN A 100 -18.92 0.38 -3.67
N ASP A 101 -19.04 1.66 -4.02
CA ASP A 101 -17.93 2.54 -4.36
C ASP A 101 -16.87 2.72 -3.26
N TYR A 102 -17.20 2.39 -2.01
CA TYR A 102 -16.30 2.50 -0.86
C TYR A 102 -15.45 1.25 -0.64
N MET A 103 -15.74 0.16 -1.35
CA MET A 103 -15.13 -1.14 -1.08
C MET A 103 -13.69 -1.21 -1.57
N ASN A 104 -12.82 -1.82 -0.75
CA ASN A 104 -11.49 -2.28 -1.14
C ASN A 104 -11.49 -3.82 -1.05
N TYR A 105 -10.62 -4.48 -1.82
CA TYR A 105 -10.49 -5.93 -1.85
C TYR A 105 -9.07 -6.37 -1.54
N GLY A 106 -8.89 -7.56 -0.99
CA GLY A 106 -7.59 -8.22 -0.93
C GLY A 106 -7.23 -8.79 -2.30
N VAL A 107 -6.01 -8.51 -2.75
CA VAL A 107 -5.43 -9.05 -3.99
C VAL A 107 -4.01 -9.51 -3.74
N TYR A 108 -3.56 -10.52 -4.48
CA TYR A 108 -2.16 -10.93 -4.45
C TYR A 108 -1.36 -10.10 -5.46
N ALA A 109 -0.55 -9.17 -4.95
CA ALA A 109 0.44 -8.46 -5.72
C ALA A 109 1.76 -9.23 -5.64
N ASN A 110 2.11 -9.91 -6.72
CA ASN A 110 3.35 -10.72 -6.80
C ASN A 110 3.51 -11.77 -5.69
N GLY A 111 2.39 -12.32 -5.19
CA GLY A 111 2.36 -13.30 -4.09
C GLY A 111 2.06 -12.71 -2.71
N LEU A 112 2.19 -11.38 -2.50
CA LEU A 112 1.86 -10.73 -1.24
C LEU A 112 0.41 -10.24 -1.23
N LEU A 113 -0.31 -10.52 -0.15
CA LEU A 113 -1.70 -10.07 0.01
C LEU A 113 -1.76 -8.61 0.44
N VAL A 114 -2.30 -7.75 -0.43
CA VAL A 114 -2.43 -6.29 -0.24
C VAL A 114 -3.86 -5.86 -0.56
N GLU A 115 -4.28 -4.68 -0.13
CA GLU A 115 -5.58 -4.14 -0.55
C GLU A 115 -5.55 -3.49 -1.94
N THR A 116 -6.70 -3.43 -2.61
CA THR A 116 -6.92 -2.51 -3.73
C THR A 116 -7.35 -1.14 -3.21
N SER A 117 -7.42 -0.13 -4.08
CA SER A 117 -8.12 1.12 -3.79
C SER A 117 -9.63 0.96 -3.96
N SER A 118 -10.41 1.87 -3.38
CA SER A 118 -11.86 1.98 -3.65
C SER A 118 -12.14 2.86 -4.86
N LYS A 119 -13.28 2.66 -5.51
CA LYS A 119 -13.70 3.47 -6.66
C LYS A 119 -13.83 4.95 -6.28
N ARG A 120 -14.44 5.23 -5.11
CA ARG A 120 -14.56 6.59 -4.56
C ARG A 120 -13.18 7.23 -4.35
N TYR A 121 -12.22 6.51 -3.77
CA TYR A 121 -10.89 7.07 -3.56
C TYR A 121 -10.25 7.48 -4.89
N LEU A 122 -10.25 6.59 -5.89
CA LEU A 122 -9.66 6.89 -7.19
C LEU A 122 -10.36 8.07 -7.88
N ARG A 123 -11.68 8.04 -7.97
CA ARG A 123 -12.48 9.05 -8.68
C ARG A 123 -12.49 10.41 -7.98
N ASP A 124 -12.64 10.43 -6.66
CA ASP A 124 -13.05 11.64 -5.93
C ASP A 124 -11.92 12.24 -5.06
N LEU A 125 -10.92 11.44 -4.65
CA LEU A 125 -9.95 11.83 -3.62
C LEU A 125 -8.48 11.76 -4.07
N SER A 126 -8.16 10.90 -5.04
CA SER A 126 -6.77 10.54 -5.34
C SER A 126 -5.99 11.63 -6.08
N GLY A 127 -6.67 12.45 -6.89
CA GLY A 127 -6.02 13.37 -7.82
C GLY A 127 -5.24 12.68 -8.96
N MET A 128 -5.35 11.35 -9.11
CA MET A 128 -4.65 10.57 -10.13
C MET A 128 -5.32 10.71 -11.50
N HIS A 129 -4.55 10.48 -12.56
CA HIS A 129 -5.07 10.36 -13.92
C HIS A 129 -5.76 9.00 -14.09
N ILE A 130 -7.06 9.00 -14.40
CA ILE A 130 -7.86 7.78 -14.55
C ILE A 130 -7.83 7.30 -16.01
N ILE A 131 -7.66 5.98 -16.20
CA ILE A 131 -7.69 5.28 -17.50
C ILE A 131 -8.65 4.08 -17.48
#